data_AF-Q8J164-F1
#
_entry.id   AF-Q8J164-F1
#
_cell.length_a   1.000
_cell.length_b   1.000
_cell.length_c   1.000
_cell.angle_alpha   90.00
_cell.angle_beta   90.00
_cell.angle_gamma   90.00
#
_symmetry.space_group_name_H-M   'P 1'
#
loop_
_entity.id
_entity.type
_entity.pdbx_description
1 polymer ?
#
loop_
_entity_poly.entity_id
_entity_poly.type
_entity_poly.pdbx_seq_one_letter_code
_entity_poly.pdbx_strand_id
1 'polypeptide(L)' 'EHSDETFCIDNEALYDICMRTLKLTSPSYGDLNHLVSAVMSGVTT' A
#
# COMPACT_ATOMS: atom_id res chain seq x y z
N GLU A 1 -15.09 5.33 -17.35
CA GLU A 1 -15.40 3.90 -17.46
C GLU A 1 -14.50 3.12 -18.42
N HIS A 2 -13.49 3.76 -19.03
CA HIS A 2 -12.50 3.08 -19.85
C HIS A 2 -11.12 3.34 -19.25
N SER A 3 -10.65 2.38 -18.46
CA SER A 3 -9.24 2.26 -18.11
C SER A 3 -8.69 1.04 -18.82
N ASP A 4 -7.54 1.15 -19.45
CA ASP A 4 -6.85 -0.02 -20.01
C ASP A 4 -6.34 -0.95 -18.89
N GLU A 5 -6.01 -0.38 -17.72
CA GLU A 5 -5.60 -1.11 -16.52
C GLU A 5 -5.93 -0.30 -15.26
N THR A 6 -6.30 -0.98 -14.18
CA THR A 6 -6.55 -0.38 -12.86
C THR A 6 -5.98 -1.29 -11.78
N PHE A 7 -5.15 -0.72 -10.91
CA PHE A 7 -4.65 -1.40 -9.71
C PHE A 7 -5.47 -0.98 -8.50
N CYS A 8 -6.10 -1.95 -7.84
CA CYS A 8 -6.81 -1.72 -6.59
C CYS A 8 -5.86 -1.94 -5.42
N ILE A 9 -5.74 -0.91 -4.57
CA ILE A 9 -4.97 -1.00 -3.34
C ILE A 9 -5.90 -0.75 -2.17
N ASP A 10 -6.01 -1.75 -1.29
CA ASP A 10 -6.90 -1.74 -0.14
C ASP A 10 -6.17 -1.21 1.10
N ASN A 11 -6.66 -0.11 1.65
CA ASN A 11 -6.10 0.50 2.85
C ASN A 11 -6.21 -0.41 4.07
N GLU A 12 -7.26 -1.22 4.23
CA GLU A 12 -7.38 -2.14 5.37
C GLU A 12 -6.31 -3.23 5.32
N ALA A 13 -6.06 -3.78 4.13
CA ALA A 13 -4.99 -4.74 3.92
C ALA A 13 -3.60 -4.11 4.15
N LEU A 14 -3.39 -2.86 3.71
CA LEU A 14 -2.16 -2.12 4.01
C LEU A 14 -1.98 -1.88 5.51
N TYR A 15 -3.05 -1.52 6.22
CA TYR A 15 -3.04 -1.38 7.67
C TYR A 15 -2.65 -2.69 8.37
N ASP A 16 -3.20 -3.83 7.92
CA ASP A 16 -2.86 -5.16 8.47
C ASP A 16 -1.39 -5.52 8.23
N ILE A 17 -0.86 -5.22 7.03
CA ILE A 17 0.57 -5.40 6.72
C ILE A 17 1.44 -4.52 7.64
N CYS A 18 1.09 -3.24 7.79
CA CYS A 18 1.81 -2.32 8.67
C CYS A 18 1.80 -2.80 10.13
N MET A 19 0.68 -3.28 10.64
CA MET A 19 0.57 -3.75 12.03
C MET A 19 1.20 -5.12 12.26
N ARG A 20 0.92 -6.11 11.42
CA ARG A 20 1.30 -7.50 11.69
C ARG A 20 2.67 -7.86 11.18
N THR A 21 3.04 -7.34 10.01
CA THR A 21 4.33 -7.67 9.38
C THR A 21 5.39 -6.65 9.77
N LEU A 22 5.09 -5.36 9.61
CA LEU A 22 6.04 -4.28 9.92
C LEU A 22 6.04 -3.89 11.41
N LYS A 23 5.10 -4.42 12.21
CA LYS A 23 5.00 -4.24 13.66
C LYS A 23 4.86 -2.77 14.09
N LEU A 24 4.21 -1.95 13.24
CA LEU A 24 3.88 -0.57 13.55
C LEU A 24 2.62 -0.53 14.42
N THR A 25 2.75 -0.03 15.65
CA THR A 25 1.67 -0.07 16.66
C THR A 25 0.47 0.83 16.33
N SER A 26 0.68 1.91 15.56
CA SER A 26 -0.36 2.82 15.09
C SER A 26 0.03 3.38 13.72
N PRO A 27 -0.20 2.63 12.63
CA PRO A 27 0.17 3.06 11.29
C PRO A 27 -0.51 4.37 10.92
N SER A 28 0.26 5.29 10.35
CA SER A 28 -0.22 6.56 9.81
C SER A 28 -0.41 6.44 8.30
N TYR A 29 -1.13 7.39 7.69
CA TYR A 29 -1.19 7.48 6.23
C TYR A 29 0.19 7.67 5.58
N GLY A 30 1.17 8.24 6.31
CA GLY A 30 2.55 8.30 5.83
C GLY A 30 3.16 6.91 5.62
N ASP A 31 2.92 5.98 6.55
CA ASP A 31 3.40 4.61 6.48
C ASP A 31 2.75 3.83 5.33
N LEU A 32 1.43 3.97 5.19
CA LEU A 32 0.67 3.37 4.09
C LEU A 32 1.14 3.90 2.73
N ASN A 33 1.29 5.22 2.59
CA ASN A 33 1.75 5.84 1.36
C ASN A 33 3.18 5.43 1.00
N HIS A 34 4.04 5.19 1.99
CA HIS A 34 5.37 4.64 1.75
C HIS A 34 5.30 3.22 1.15
N LEU A 35 4.41 2.36 1.67
CA LEU A 35 4.21 1.02 1.15
C LEU A 35 3.64 1.05 -0.28
N VAL A 36 2.65 1.91 -0.54
CA VAL A 36 2.12 2.15 -1.90
C VAL A 36 3.22 2.57 -2.86
N SER A 37 4.06 3.54 -2.46
CA SER A 37 5.17 4.01 -3.28
C SER A 37 6.16 2.89 -3.64
N ALA A 38 6.53 2.06 -2.65
CA ALA A 38 7.42 0.93 -2.87
C ALA A 38 6.83 -0.10 -3.85
N VAL A 39 5.54 -0.43 -3.72
CA VAL A 39 4.84 -1.35 -4.63
C VAL A 39 4.81 -0.78 -6.05
N MET A 40 4.40 0.49 -6.21
CA MET A 40 4.31 1.12 -7.53
C MET A 40 5.68 1.26 -8.20
N SER A 41 6.72 1.56 -7.43
CA SER A 41 8.10 1.54 -7.96
C SER A 41 8.49 0.16 -8.46
N GLY A 42 8.11 -0.90 -7.74
CA GLY A 42 8.36 -2.29 -8.14
C GLY A 42 7.60 -2.72 -9.40
N VAL A 43 6.39 -2.19 -9.62
CA VAL A 43 5.60 -2.45 -10.84
C VAL A 43 6.26 -1.88 -12.08
N THR A 44 6.97 -0.75 -11.96
CA THR A 44 7.66 -0.11 -13.09
C THR A 44 9.03 -0.68 -13.43
N THR A 45 9.57 -1.59 -12.61
CA THR A 45 10.88 -2.27 -12.81
C THR A 45 10.73 -3.65 -13.44
#